data_AF-A0A350C9X9-F1
#
_entry.id   AF-A0A350C9X9-F1
#
_cell.length_a   1.000
_cell.length_b   1.000
_cell.length_c   1.000
_cell.angle_alpha   90.00
_cell.angle_beta   90.00
_cell.angle_gamma   90.00
#
_symmetry.space_group_name_H-M   'P 1'
#
loop_
_entity.id
_entity.type
_entity.pdbx_description
1 polymer ?
#
loop_
_entity_poly.entity_id
_entity_poly.type
_entity_poly.pdbx_seq_one_letter_code
_entity_poly.pdbx_strand_id
1 'polypeptide(L)'
;MAWCPKCKGSMATTDIVCPGCGYDFPPISEVRTPVSEDKFAFSPLAETALTISMLAAGFGALGAVIYAITALSQANLLAGLVLAPVAFFQQIGVIVLILRARR
;
A
#
# COMPACT_ATOMS: atom_id res chain seq x y z
N MET A 1 -36.42 -0.16 18.30
CA MET A 1 -36.62 -1.07 19.45
C MET A 1 -35.36 -1.90 19.62
N ALA A 2 -34.87 -2.00 20.84
CA ALA A 2 -33.67 -2.77 21.19
C ALA A 2 -34.04 -3.83 22.24
N TRP A 3 -33.21 -4.85 22.39
CA TRP A 3 -33.41 -5.89 23.40
C TRP A 3 -32.23 -5.91 24.36
N CYS A 4 -32.52 -6.05 25.65
CA CYS A 4 -31.48 -6.19 26.65
C CYS A 4 -30.78 -7.55 26.50
N PRO A 5 -29.44 -7.60 26.42
CA PRO A 5 -28.71 -8.87 26.30
C PRO A 5 -28.83 -9.73 27.56
N LYS A 6 -29.11 -9.13 28.73
CA LYS A 6 -29.20 -9.83 30.01
C LYS A 6 -30.57 -10.46 30.24
N CYS A 7 -31.66 -9.69 30.13
CA CYS A 7 -33.02 -10.18 30.43
C CYS A 7 -33.88 -10.44 29.20
N LYS A 8 -33.38 -10.14 27.98
CA LYS A 8 -34.13 -10.22 26.72
C LYS A 8 -35.42 -9.38 26.69
N GLY A 9 -35.59 -8.48 27.65
CA GLY A 9 -36.70 -7.53 27.70
C GLY A 9 -36.59 -6.49 26.59
N SER A 10 -37.74 -6.05 26.08
CA SER A 10 -37.83 -4.95 25.12
C SER A 10 -37.50 -3.63 25.79
N MET A 11 -36.72 -2.78 25.12
CA MET A 11 -36.30 -1.46 25.59
C MET A 11 -36.16 -0.46 24.44
N ALA A 12 -36.07 0.83 24.76
CA ALA A 12 -35.79 1.86 23.77
C ALA A 12 -34.30 1.86 23.41
N THR A 13 -33.97 2.22 22.16
CA THR A 13 -32.58 2.24 21.68
C THR A 13 -31.73 3.31 22.37
N THR A 14 -32.37 4.29 23.01
CA THR A 14 -31.74 5.40 23.75
C THR A 14 -31.52 5.10 25.24
N ASP A 15 -32.05 3.99 25.74
CA ASP A 15 -31.96 3.66 27.17
C ASP A 15 -30.53 3.20 27.51
N ILE A 16 -29.85 3.96 28.35
CA ILE A 16 -28.48 3.66 28.83
C ILE A 16 -28.52 2.58 29.93
N VAL A 17 -29.67 2.40 30.58
CA VAL A 17 -29.90 1.36 31.58
C VAL A 17 -31.18 0.61 31.24
N CYS A 18 -31.14 -0.73 31.27
CA CYS A 18 -32.32 -1.54 30.98
C CYS A 18 -33.39 -1.37 32.08
N PRO A 19 -34.63 -0.95 31.75
CA PRO A 19 -35.68 -0.72 32.74
C PRO A 19 -36.21 -2.00 33.40
N GLY A 20 -36.01 -3.17 32.77
CA GLY A 20 -36.50 -4.45 33.30
C GLY A 20 -35.55 -5.15 34.27
N CYS A 21 -34.24 -4.94 34.15
CA CYS A 21 -33.25 -5.66 34.97
C CYS A 21 -32.10 -4.80 35.51
N GLY A 22 -32.10 -3.49 35.26
CA GLY A 22 -31.08 -2.55 35.74
C GLY A 22 -29.70 -2.74 35.13
N TYR A 23 -29.60 -3.39 33.96
CA TYR A 23 -28.32 -3.57 33.27
C TYR A 23 -27.84 -2.24 32.69
N ASP A 24 -26.68 -1.77 33.13
CA ASP A 24 -26.03 -0.55 32.67
C ASP A 24 -25.22 -0.84 31.38
N PHE A 25 -25.57 -0.16 30.29
CA PHE A 25 -24.92 -0.34 29.00
C PHE A 25 -23.64 0.50 28.96
N PRO A 26 -22.50 -0.08 28.56
CA PRO A 26 -21.27 0.70 28.45
C PRO A 26 -21.51 1.86 27.47
N PRO A 27 -21.01 3.06 27.78
CA PRO A 27 -21.15 4.21 26.90
C PRO A 27 -20.57 3.87 25.53
N ILE A 28 -21.30 4.25 24.48
CA ILE A 28 -20.95 4.08 23.06
C ILE A 28 -19.77 4.98 22.64
N SER A 29 -18.79 5.18 23.54
CA SER A 29 -17.56 5.91 23.25
C SER A 29 -16.53 5.11 22.47
N GLU A 30 -16.76 3.80 22.29
CA GLU A 30 -16.04 3.02 21.28
C GLU A 30 -16.80 3.10 19.95
N VAL A 31 -16.88 4.32 19.42
CA VAL A 31 -16.83 4.46 17.96
C VAL A 31 -15.57 3.72 17.57
N ARG A 32 -15.73 2.54 16.97
CA ARG A 32 -14.67 1.96 16.15
C ARG A 32 -14.24 3.09 15.25
N THR A 33 -13.11 3.72 15.60
CA THR A 33 -12.44 4.60 14.68
C THR A 33 -12.35 3.77 13.41
N PRO A 34 -12.80 4.28 12.24
CA PRO A 34 -12.34 3.67 11.01
C PRO A 34 -10.84 3.58 11.20
N VAL A 35 -10.28 2.36 11.13
CA VAL A 35 -8.83 2.17 11.08
C VAL A 35 -8.41 3.20 10.06
N SER A 36 -7.79 4.30 10.52
CA SER A 36 -7.26 5.27 9.60
C SER A 36 -6.38 4.40 8.73
N GLU A 37 -6.61 4.43 7.42
CA GLU A 37 -5.51 4.21 6.51
C GLU A 37 -4.49 5.25 6.95
N ASP A 38 -3.66 4.88 7.91
CA ASP A 38 -2.45 5.57 8.25
C ASP A 38 -1.71 5.50 6.93
N LYS A 39 -1.89 6.58 6.16
CA LYS A 39 -0.89 7.09 5.25
C LYS A 39 0.38 6.94 6.04
N PHE A 40 1.12 5.87 5.78
CA PHE A 40 2.39 5.59 6.42
C PHE A 40 3.11 6.92 6.40
N ALA A 41 3.32 7.52 7.57
CA ALA A 41 4.06 8.76 7.67
C ALA A 41 5.42 8.41 7.09
N PHE A 42 5.63 8.74 5.81
CA PHE A 42 6.82 8.36 5.08
C PHE A 42 7.96 8.93 5.89
N SER A 43 8.71 8.06 6.55
CA SER A 43 9.87 8.49 7.31
C SER A 43 10.82 9.17 6.31
N PRO A 44 11.59 10.19 6.72
CA PRO A 44 12.57 10.82 5.84
C PRO A 44 13.56 9.80 5.24
N LEU A 45 13.71 8.64 5.88
CA LEU A 45 14.49 7.51 5.40
C LEU A 45 13.83 6.76 4.23
N ALA A 46 12.50 6.59 4.25
CA ALA A 46 11.77 5.98 3.15
C ALA A 46 11.75 6.87 1.91
N GLU A 47 11.65 8.19 2.08
CA GLU A 47 11.67 9.14 0.97
C GLU A 47 13.04 9.18 0.25
N THR A 48 14.14 9.13 1.03
CA THR A 48 15.50 9.03 0.48
C THR A 48 15.77 7.67 -0.18
N ALA A 49 15.28 6.57 0.38
CA ALA A 49 15.36 5.27 -0.28
C ALA A 49 14.60 5.26 -1.64
N LEU A 50 13.44 5.92 -1.70
CA LEU A 50 12.67 6.06 -2.93
C LEU A 50 13.35 6.96 -3.98
N THR A 51 14.11 7.98 -3.60
CA THR A 51 14.86 8.81 -4.57
C THR A 51 16.08 8.06 -5.10
N ILE A 52 16.82 7.38 -4.23
CA ILE A 52 17.98 6.58 -4.62
C ILE A 52 17.57 5.46 -5.58
N SER A 53 16.48 4.75 -5.28
CA SER A 53 15.97 3.69 -6.16
C SER A 53 15.51 4.21 -7.52
N MET A 54 14.92 5.40 -7.58
CA MET A 54 14.51 6.03 -8.85
C MET A 54 15.73 6.41 -9.72
N LEU A 55 16.80 6.93 -9.11
CA LEU A 55 18.06 7.19 -9.79
C LEU A 55 18.70 5.88 -10.29
N ALA A 56 18.80 4.88 -9.42
CA ALA A 56 19.35 3.57 -9.78
C ALA A 56 18.59 2.93 -10.94
N ALA A 57 17.26 3.02 -10.95
CA ALA A 57 16.45 2.50 -12.04
C ALA A 57 16.69 3.25 -13.36
N GLY A 58 16.84 4.58 -13.30
CA GLY A 58 17.22 5.40 -14.46
C GLY A 58 18.58 4.99 -15.05
N PHE A 59 19.59 4.80 -14.20
CA PHE A 59 20.90 4.31 -14.64
C PHE A 59 20.82 2.87 -15.19
N GLY A 60 20.02 2.01 -14.58
CA GLY A 60 19.77 0.66 -15.08
C GLY A 60 19.14 0.65 -16.49
N ALA A 61 18.21 1.57 -16.75
CA ALA A 61 17.60 1.72 -18.07
C ALA A 61 18.61 2.17 -19.13
N LEU A 62 19.46 3.16 -18.80
CA LEU A 62 20.56 3.58 -19.69
C LEU A 62 21.56 2.44 -19.93
N GLY A 63 21.92 1.71 -18.88
CA GLY A 63 22.79 0.54 -18.96
C GLY A 63 22.23 -0.56 -19.86
N ALA A 64 20.92 -0.83 -19.79
CA ALA A 64 20.25 -1.80 -20.65
C ALA A 64 20.32 -1.41 -22.14
N VAL A 65 20.19 -0.12 -22.46
CA VAL A 65 20.32 0.38 -23.83
C VAL A 65 21.76 0.23 -24.34
N ILE A 66 22.74 0.63 -23.54
CA ILE A 66 24.17 0.48 -23.90
C ILE A 66 24.51 -1.00 -24.07
N TYR A 67 24.04 -1.86 -23.17
CA TYR A 67 24.23 -3.30 -23.24
C TYR A 67 23.62 -3.87 -24.52
N ALA A 68 22.39 -3.46 -24.88
CA ALA A 68 21.77 -3.85 -26.14
C ALA A 68 22.68 -3.53 -27.33
N ILE A 69 23.18 -2.29 -27.43
CA ILE A 69 24.05 -1.86 -28.53
C ILE A 69 25.31 -2.74 -28.61
N THR A 70 25.96 -3.01 -27.47
CA THR A 70 27.16 -3.87 -27.43
C THR A 70 26.87 -5.34 -27.74
N ALA A 71 25.72 -5.86 -27.32
CA ALA A 71 25.32 -7.23 -27.60
C ALA A 71 24.97 -7.43 -29.08
N LEU A 72 24.30 -6.45 -29.70
CA LEU A 72 24.03 -6.46 -31.14
C LEU A 72 25.32 -6.36 -31.95
N SER A 73 26.31 -5.56 -31.51
CA SER A 73 27.58 -5.43 -32.23
C SER A 73 28.43 -6.70 -32.18
N GLN A 74 28.23 -7.56 -31.18
CA GLN A 74 28.85 -8.89 -31.06
C GLN A 74 28.02 -10.00 -31.72
N ALA A 75 27.02 -9.65 -32.52
CA ALA A 75 26.06 -10.56 -33.16
C ALA A 75 25.25 -11.44 -32.16
N ASN A 76 25.21 -11.06 -30.88
CA ASN A 76 24.53 -11.82 -29.84
C ASN A 76 23.06 -11.39 -29.75
N LEU A 77 22.26 -11.86 -30.71
CA LEU A 77 20.88 -11.43 -30.94
C LEU A 77 19.95 -11.67 -29.75
N LEU A 78 20.15 -12.76 -28.99
CA LEU A 78 19.29 -13.10 -27.86
C LEU A 78 19.48 -12.10 -26.71
N ALA A 79 20.73 -11.75 -26.41
CA ALA A 79 21.07 -10.74 -25.40
C ALA A 79 20.57 -9.35 -25.80
N GLY A 80 20.76 -8.98 -27.07
CA GLY A 80 20.41 -7.67 -27.61
C GLY A 80 18.90 -7.42 -27.79
N LEU A 81 18.19 -8.40 -28.34
CA LEU A 81 16.80 -8.24 -28.78
C LEU A 81 15.77 -8.69 -27.74
N VAL A 82 16.14 -9.58 -26.81
CA VAL A 82 15.22 -10.14 -25.81
C VAL A 82 15.58 -9.69 -24.41
N LEU A 83 16.80 -9.98 -23.94
CA LEU A 83 17.19 -9.70 -22.56
C LEU A 83 17.27 -8.19 -22.26
N ALA A 84 17.84 -7.40 -23.17
CA ALA A 84 17.96 -5.96 -22.98
C ALA A 84 16.60 -5.22 -22.90
N PRO A 85 15.62 -5.43 -23.80
CA PRO A 85 14.31 -4.80 -23.65
C PRO A 85 13.55 -5.30 -22.42
N VAL A 86 13.66 -6.59 -22.05
CA VAL A 86 13.05 -7.10 -20.80
C VAL A 86 13.64 -6.38 -19.58
N ALA A 87 14.97 -6.22 -19.52
CA ALA A 87 15.63 -5.47 -18.44
C ALA A 87 15.19 -4.00 -18.42
N PHE A 88 15.02 -3.36 -19.57
CA PHE A 88 14.53 -1.98 -19.67
C PHE A 88 13.09 -1.84 -19.15
N PHE A 89 12.18 -2.74 -19.57
CA PHE A 89 10.79 -2.73 -19.08
C PHE A 89 10.70 -3.04 -17.59
N GLN A 90 11.57 -3.90 -17.06
CA GLN A 90 11.66 -4.14 -15.61
C GLN A 90 11.98 -2.83 -14.86
N GLN A 91 12.92 -2.02 -15.36
CA GLN A 91 13.24 -0.72 -14.73
C GLN A 91 12.06 0.26 -14.79
N ILE A 92 11.33 0.30 -15.91
CA ILE A 92 10.09 1.09 -16.01
C ILE A 92 9.06 0.61 -14.98
N GLY A 93 8.86 -0.70 -14.83
CA GLY A 93 7.94 -1.28 -13.85
C GLY A 93 8.29 -0.87 -12.41
N VAL A 94 9.58 -0.91 -12.06
CA VAL A 94 10.06 -0.44 -10.75
C VAL A 94 9.76 1.04 -10.54
N ILE A 95 10.00 1.89 -11.54
CA ILE A 95 9.69 3.33 -11.46
C ILE A 95 8.18 3.56 -11.25
N VAL A 96 7.32 2.83 -11.97
CA VAL A 96 5.86 2.94 -11.81
C VAL A 96 5.42 2.52 -10.40
N LEU A 97 6.00 1.45 -9.85
CA LEU A 97 5.73 1.01 -8.48
C LEU A 97 6.16 2.06 -7.45
N ILE A 98 7.34 2.67 -7.62
CA ILE A 98 7.82 3.77 -6.78
C ILE A 98 6.86 4.97 -6.84
N LEU A 99 6.40 5.34 -8.03
CA LEU A 99 5.45 6.45 -8.19
C LEU A 99 4.08 6.14 -7.57
N ARG A 100 3.62 4.89 -7.65
CA ARG A 100 2.39 4.46 -6.95
C ARG A 100 2.57 4.44 -5.43
N ALA A 101 3.73 4.03 -4.93
CA ALA A 101 4.02 4.02 -3.50
C ALA A 101 4.11 5.43 -2.90
N ARG A 102 4.44 6.44 -3.70
CA ARG A 102 4.47 7.86 -3.28
C ARG A 102 3.12 8.56 -3.29
N ARG A 103 2.09 7.97 -3.91
CA ARG A 103 0.76 8.58 -4.08
C ARG A 103 -0.17 8.24 -2.94
#